data_AF-A0A6A3ZCZ3-F1
#
_entry.id   AF-A0A6A3ZCZ3-F1
#
_cell.length_a   1.000
_cell.length_b   1.000
_cell.length_c   1.000
_cell.angle_alpha   90.00
_cell.angle_beta   90.00
_cell.angle_gamma   90.00
#
_symmetry.space_group_name_H-M   'P 1'
#
loop_
_entity.id
_entity.type
_entity.pdbx_description
1 polymer ?
#
loop_
_entity_poly.entity_id
_entity_poly.type
_entity_poly.pdbx_seq_one_letter_code
_entity_poly.pdbx_strand_id
1 'polypeptide(L)'
;MTDAKLQLAVAALGAVLLQQFVSRRRHQALQTQKSKQLKAQQQVQVTSSAATDDEEAYVVEIEYCTGCRWMLRAAWMAQELLTTFQKDENSRLRSVTLTPNARQGGVFNVYLREVGPKADPEAEPEMLWSRKIARRFPESKELKQLVRDYVNPERGLGHSDKK
;
A
#
# COMPACT_ATOMS: atom_id res chain seq x y z
N MET A 1 -81.16 4.85 -6.33
CA MET A 1 -80.05 5.82 -6.13
C MET A 1 -78.73 5.15 -5.71
N THR A 2 -78.54 3.85 -5.92
CA THR A 2 -77.37 3.07 -5.45
C THR A 2 -76.34 2.72 -6.53
N ASP A 3 -76.65 2.94 -7.81
CA ASP A 3 -75.85 2.47 -8.95
C ASP A 3 -74.60 3.32 -9.22
N ALA A 4 -74.76 4.65 -9.30
CA ALA A 4 -73.66 5.57 -9.59
C ALA A 4 -72.56 5.58 -8.51
N LYS A 5 -72.94 5.40 -7.23
CA LYS A 5 -71.98 5.33 -6.11
C LYS A 5 -71.18 4.02 -6.13
N LEU A 6 -71.81 2.91 -6.53
CA LEU A 6 -71.15 1.62 -6.67
C LEU A 6 -70.19 1.61 -7.86
N GLN A 7 -70.59 2.17 -9.01
CA GLN A 7 -69.72 2.29 -10.18
C GLN A 7 -68.50 3.19 -9.91
N LEU A 8 -68.69 4.30 -9.19
CA LEU A 8 -67.59 5.19 -8.81
C LEU A 8 -66.60 4.51 -7.84
N ALA A 9 -67.10 3.71 -6.90
CA ALA A 9 -66.26 2.93 -5.98
C ALA A 9 -65.44 1.85 -6.71
N VAL A 10 -66.04 1.14 -7.67
CA VAL A 10 -65.36 0.14 -8.50
C VAL A 10 -64.27 0.77 -9.36
N ALA A 11 -64.57 1.91 -9.99
CA ALA A 11 -63.60 2.65 -10.80
C ALA A 11 -62.41 3.16 -9.96
N ALA A 12 -62.67 3.67 -8.74
CA ALA A 12 -61.64 4.15 -7.82
C ALA A 12 -60.73 3.00 -7.34
N LEU A 13 -61.29 1.85 -6.99
CA LEU A 13 -60.52 0.66 -6.62
C LEU A 13 -59.66 0.14 -7.79
N GLY A 14 -60.21 0.13 -9.00
CA GLY A 14 -59.47 -0.21 -10.22
C GLY A 14 -58.28 0.73 -10.47
N ALA A 15 -58.47 2.04 -10.29
CA ALA A 15 -57.42 3.04 -10.46
C ALA A 15 -56.30 2.88 -9.40
N VAL A 16 -56.64 2.63 -8.13
CA VAL A 16 -55.66 2.39 -7.07
C VAL A 16 -54.86 1.12 -7.32
N LEU A 17 -55.51 0.02 -7.73
CA LEU A 17 -54.83 -1.23 -8.07
C LEU A 17 -53.87 -1.05 -9.27
N LEU A 18 -54.30 -0.33 -10.31
CA LEU A 18 -53.45 0.01 -11.46
C LEU A 18 -52.24 0.87 -11.05
N GLN A 19 -52.46 1.88 -10.22
CA GLN A 19 -51.40 2.76 -9.72
C GLN A 19 -50.40 2.00 -8.83
N GLN A 20 -50.88 1.12 -7.95
CA GLN A 20 -50.04 0.24 -7.14
C GLN A 20 -49.24 -0.74 -8.00
N PHE A 21 -49.85 -1.30 -9.05
CA PHE A 21 -49.19 -2.20 -9.99
C PHE A 21 -48.05 -1.51 -10.77
N VAL A 22 -48.31 -0.31 -11.31
CA VAL A 22 -47.31 0.50 -12.03
C VAL A 22 -46.17 0.91 -11.10
N SER A 23 -46.48 1.32 -9.86
CA SER A 23 -45.50 1.70 -8.85
C SER A 23 -44.58 0.53 -8.47
N ARG A 24 -45.15 -0.66 -8.23
CA ARG A 24 -44.38 -1.89 -7.93
C ARG A 24 -43.44 -2.26 -9.09
N ARG A 25 -43.92 -2.18 -10.34
CA ARG A 25 -43.07 -2.43 -11.53
C ARG A 25 -41.91 -1.44 -11.65
N ARG A 26 -42.15 -0.15 -11.41
CA ARG A 26 -41.09 0.87 -11.39
C ARG A 26 -40.05 0.59 -10.30
N HIS A 27 -40.49 0.26 -9.08
CA HIS A 27 -39.57 -0.12 -8.00
C HIS A 27 -38.73 -1.35 -8.35
N GLN A 28 -39.34 -2.41 -8.90
CA GLN A 28 -38.60 -3.61 -9.32
C GLN A 28 -37.57 -3.29 -10.42
N ALA A 29 -37.91 -2.45 -11.40
CA ALA A 29 -36.98 -2.03 -12.44
C ALA A 29 -35.80 -1.22 -11.86
N LEU A 30 -36.07 -0.29 -10.94
CA LEU A 30 -35.04 0.50 -10.27
C LEU A 30 -34.12 -0.36 -9.39
N GLN A 31 -34.66 -1.33 -8.65
CA GLN A 31 -33.86 -2.27 -7.85
C GLN A 31 -32.99 -3.18 -8.74
N THR A 32 -33.51 -3.59 -9.89
CA THR A 32 -32.76 -4.37 -10.88
C THR A 32 -31.63 -3.55 -11.51
N GLN A 33 -31.86 -2.26 -11.81
CA GLN A 33 -30.80 -1.37 -12.30
C GLN A 33 -29.74 -1.09 -11.23
N LYS A 34 -30.15 -0.80 -9.99
CA LYS A 34 -29.24 -0.56 -8.87
C LYS A 34 -28.38 -1.79 -8.57
N SER A 35 -28.96 -2.99 -8.59
CA SER A 35 -28.20 -4.23 -8.41
C SER A 35 -27.26 -4.54 -9.58
N LYS A 36 -27.66 -4.28 -10.84
CA LYS A 36 -26.76 -4.37 -12.00
C LYS A 36 -25.61 -3.38 -11.91
N GLN A 37 -25.86 -2.14 -11.50
CA GLN A 37 -24.85 -1.10 -11.32
C GLN A 37 -23.88 -1.44 -10.18
N LEU A 38 -24.39 -1.89 -9.03
CA LEU A 38 -23.56 -2.34 -7.91
C LEU A 38 -22.69 -3.54 -8.29
N LYS A 39 -23.25 -4.52 -9.02
CA LYS A 39 -22.47 -5.66 -9.54
C LYS A 39 -21.40 -5.22 -10.52
N ALA A 40 -21.70 -4.33 -11.46
CA ALA A 40 -20.71 -3.78 -12.40
C ALA A 40 -19.61 -2.99 -11.68
N GLN A 41 -19.96 -2.16 -10.69
CA GLN A 41 -19.00 -1.42 -9.86
C GLN A 41 -18.10 -2.37 -9.05
N GLN A 42 -18.67 -3.43 -8.48
CA GLN A 42 -17.92 -4.44 -7.73
C GLN A 42 -17.01 -5.26 -8.65
N GLN A 43 -17.44 -5.54 -9.89
CA GLN A 43 -16.64 -6.29 -10.85
C GLN A 43 -15.42 -5.48 -11.32
N VAL A 44 -15.57 -4.17 -11.53
CA VAL A 44 -14.45 -3.27 -11.90
C VAL A 44 -13.42 -3.16 -10.75
N GLN A 45 -13.86 -3.11 -9.49
CA GLN A 45 -12.96 -3.08 -8.33
C GLN A 45 -12.16 -4.36 -8.13
N VAL A 46 -12.75 -5.53 -8.40
CA VAL A 46 -12.07 -6.82 -8.25
C VAL A 46 -11.04 -7.05 -9.37
N THR A 47 -11.27 -6.53 -10.56
CA THR A 47 -10.31 -6.63 -11.67
C THR A 47 -9.10 -5.71 -11.54
N SER A 48 -9.18 -4.63 -10.74
CA SER A 48 -8.06 -3.69 -10.55
C SER A 48 -7.11 -4.07 -9.41
N SER A 49 -7.45 -5.04 -8.55
CA SER A 49 -6.60 -5.47 -7.43
C SER A 49 -5.77 -6.73 -7.73
N ALA A 50 -5.81 -7.24 -8.96
CA ALA A 50 -5.12 -8.46 -9.37
C ALA A 50 -3.74 -8.21 -10.04
N ALA A 51 -3.17 -7.04 -9.83
CA ALA A 51 -1.73 -6.76 -9.96
C ALA A 51 -1.37 -6.09 -8.63
N THR A 52 -0.67 -6.73 -7.69
CA THR A 52 0.80 -6.81 -7.66
C THR A 52 1.29 -7.91 -6.67
N ASP A 53 0.88 -9.17 -6.84
CA ASP A 53 1.49 -10.27 -6.04
C ASP A 53 2.87 -10.69 -6.55
N ASP A 54 3.40 -9.99 -7.56
CA ASP A 54 4.62 -10.34 -8.30
C ASP A 54 5.75 -9.29 -8.19
N GLU A 55 5.60 -8.31 -7.29
CA GLU A 55 6.56 -7.21 -7.12
C GLU A 55 7.72 -7.63 -6.22
N GLU A 56 8.92 -7.72 -6.79
CA GLU A 56 10.18 -7.77 -6.06
C GLU A 56 10.23 -6.60 -5.07
N ALA A 57 10.41 -6.88 -3.78
CA ALA A 57 10.35 -5.90 -2.72
C ALA A 57 11.57 -6.00 -1.81
N TYR A 58 11.87 -4.94 -1.06
CA TYR A 58 13.05 -4.93 -0.19
C TYR A 58 12.77 -4.45 1.22
N VAL A 59 13.57 -4.97 2.15
CA VAL A 59 13.67 -4.54 3.54
C VAL A 59 15.10 -4.09 3.82
N VAL A 60 15.26 -2.88 4.36
CA VAL A 60 16.56 -2.42 4.85
C VAL A 60 16.70 -2.81 6.32
N GLU A 61 17.85 -3.35 6.70
CA GLU A 61 18.16 -3.66 8.10
C GLU A 61 19.34 -2.80 8.57
N ILE A 62 19.16 -2.06 9.67
CA ILE A 62 20.21 -1.28 10.31
C ILE A 62 20.59 -1.96 11.62
N GLU A 63 21.72 -2.65 11.60
CA GLU A 63 22.30 -3.30 12.77
C GLU A 63 23.18 -2.30 13.55
N TYR A 64 22.92 -2.11 14.85
CA TYR A 64 23.62 -1.11 15.65
C TYR A 64 24.10 -1.60 17.01
N CYS A 65 25.26 -1.13 17.44
CA CYS A 65 25.80 -1.36 18.78
C CYS A 65 24.93 -0.72 19.87
N THR A 66 24.35 -1.52 20.75
CA THR A 66 23.53 -1.04 21.88
C THR A 66 24.38 -0.34 22.95
N GLY A 67 25.57 -0.86 23.24
CA GLY A 67 26.51 -0.27 24.22
C GLY A 67 27.12 1.08 23.79
N CYS A 68 27.00 1.44 22.51
CA CYS A 68 27.60 2.65 21.95
C CYS A 68 26.63 3.84 21.93
N ARG A 69 25.38 3.65 22.37
CA ARG A 69 24.28 4.63 22.29
C ARG A 69 23.99 5.10 20.85
N TRP A 70 24.09 4.20 19.87
CA TRP A 70 23.88 4.53 18.46
C TRP A 70 22.45 4.30 17.95
N MET A 71 21.53 3.86 18.81
CA MET A 71 20.11 3.69 18.49
C MET A 71 19.50 4.94 17.84
N LEU A 72 19.77 6.14 18.39
CA LEU A 72 19.21 7.40 17.86
C LEU A 72 19.67 7.69 16.43
N ARG A 73 20.94 7.38 16.11
CA ARG A 73 21.45 7.53 14.75
C ARG A 73 20.81 6.53 13.80
N ALA A 74 20.68 5.26 14.22
CA ALA A 74 20.03 4.23 13.43
C ALA A 74 18.56 4.60 13.14
N ALA A 75 17.83 5.05 14.16
CA ALA A 75 16.44 5.49 14.02
C ALA A 75 16.29 6.72 13.11
N TRP A 76 17.19 7.71 13.22
CA TRP A 76 17.20 8.85 12.30
C TRP A 76 17.44 8.41 10.85
N MET A 77 18.41 7.53 10.60
CA MET A 77 18.64 7.01 9.23
C MET A 77 17.44 6.22 8.69
N ALA A 78 16.76 5.45 9.54
CA ALA A 78 15.52 4.78 9.13
C ALA A 78 14.43 5.78 8.75
N GLN A 79 14.27 6.86 9.51
CA GLN A 79 13.32 7.94 9.18
C GLN A 79 13.69 8.63 7.86
N GLU A 80 14.97 8.91 7.63
CA GLU A 80 15.46 9.50 6.39
C GLU A 80 15.11 8.63 5.17
N LEU A 81 15.27 7.31 5.28
CA LEU A 81 14.91 6.37 4.21
C LEU A 81 13.39 6.31 3.99
N LEU A 82 12.62 6.06 5.05
CA LEU A 82 11.16 5.93 4.96
C LEU A 82 10.53 7.21 4.40
N THR A 83 10.93 8.38 4.90
CA THR A 83 10.40 9.66 4.41
C THR A 83 10.76 9.96 2.96
N THR A 84 11.92 9.48 2.49
CA THR A 84 12.35 9.61 1.09
C THR A 84 11.49 8.74 0.18
N PHE A 85 11.30 7.48 0.53
CA PHE A 85 10.71 6.48 -0.39
C PHE A 85 9.19 6.29 -0.23
N GLN A 86 8.54 6.84 0.80
CA GLN A 86 7.11 6.62 1.09
C GLN A 86 6.09 7.10 0.03
N LYS A 87 6.39 8.14 -0.78
CA LYS A 87 5.39 8.79 -1.66
C LYS A 87 5.36 8.25 -3.09
N ASP A 88 6.20 7.28 -3.39
CA ASP A 88 6.47 6.84 -4.74
C ASP A 88 5.93 5.44 -4.93
N GLU A 89 4.95 5.30 -5.83
CA GLU A 89 4.29 4.03 -6.11
C GLU A 89 5.24 2.98 -6.70
N ASN A 90 6.31 3.43 -7.36
CA ASN A 90 7.36 2.56 -7.90
C ASN A 90 8.45 2.22 -6.87
N SER A 91 8.36 2.77 -5.65
CA SER A 91 9.29 2.41 -4.59
C SER A 91 8.95 1.02 -4.04
N ARG A 92 9.94 0.14 -4.14
CA ARG A 92 9.85 -1.26 -3.68
C ARG A 92 10.34 -1.44 -2.24
N LEU A 93 10.71 -0.36 -1.54
CA LEU A 93 11.06 -0.40 -0.11
C LEU A 93 9.80 -0.63 0.74
N ARG A 94 9.79 -1.71 1.54
CA ARG A 94 8.64 -2.08 2.38
C ARG A 94 8.82 -1.73 3.84
N SER A 95 10.02 -1.87 4.37
CA SER A 95 10.31 -1.53 5.77
C SER A 95 11.78 -1.25 6.00
N VAL A 96 12.03 -0.62 7.15
CA VAL A 96 13.37 -0.49 7.71
C VAL A 96 13.36 -1.11 9.11
N THR A 97 14.19 -2.12 9.32
CA THR A 97 14.32 -2.83 10.60
C THR A 97 15.52 -2.30 11.37
N LEU A 98 15.36 -2.09 12.67
CA LEU A 98 16.46 -1.72 13.57
C LEU A 98 16.86 -2.94 14.40
N THR A 99 18.04 -3.50 14.15
CA THR A 99 18.53 -4.71 14.83
C THR A 99 19.55 -4.32 15.91
N PRO A 100 19.21 -4.46 17.21
CA PRO A 100 20.17 -4.20 18.28
C PRO A 100 21.23 -5.31 18.34
N ASN A 101 22.50 -4.93 18.23
CA ASN A 101 23.64 -5.82 18.51
C ASN A 101 24.22 -5.50 19.90
N ALA A 102 23.96 -6.41 20.84
CA ALA A 102 24.51 -6.34 22.20
C ALA A 102 25.80 -7.16 22.38
N ARG A 103 26.17 -7.99 21.41
CA ARG A 103 27.32 -8.91 21.51
C ARG A 103 28.62 -8.27 21.05
N GLN A 104 28.56 -7.34 20.10
CA GLN A 104 29.73 -6.75 19.46
C GLN A 104 29.73 -5.22 19.56
N GLY A 105 30.80 -4.68 20.13
CA GLY A 105 31.02 -3.23 20.21
C GLY A 105 31.35 -2.61 18.85
N GLY A 106 30.86 -1.39 18.61
CA GLY A 106 31.24 -0.60 17.45
C GLY A 106 30.61 -1.01 16.10
N VAL A 107 29.61 -1.91 16.13
CA VAL A 107 28.83 -2.33 14.96
C VAL A 107 27.88 -1.22 14.52
N PHE A 108 27.94 -0.93 13.23
CA PHE A 108 26.92 -0.16 12.51
C PHE A 108 26.95 -0.64 11.05
N ASN A 109 26.07 -1.58 10.73
CA ASN A 109 25.96 -2.16 9.40
C ASN A 109 24.58 -1.86 8.84
N VAL A 110 24.50 -1.70 7.51
CA VAL A 110 23.24 -1.59 6.79
C VAL A 110 23.21 -2.71 5.77
N TYR A 111 22.12 -3.47 5.79
CA TYR A 111 21.87 -4.55 4.86
C TYR A 111 20.59 -4.30 4.07
N LEU A 112 20.49 -4.93 2.90
CA LEU A 112 19.28 -4.99 2.09
C LEU A 112 18.88 -6.46 1.88
N ARG A 113 17.62 -6.78 2.14
CA ARG A 113 17.03 -8.10 1.91
C ARG A 113 15.95 -7.99 0.86
N GLU A 114 15.99 -8.89 -0.11
CA GLU A 114 14.86 -9.11 -1.00
C GLU A 114 13.75 -9.86 -0.24
N VAL A 115 12.51 -9.47 -0.47
CA VAL A 115 11.31 -10.07 0.11
C VAL A 115 10.23 -10.16 -0.96
N GLY A 116 9.33 -11.13 -0.83
CA GLY A 116 8.20 -11.33 -1.74
C GLY A 116 8.15 -12.77 -2.26
N PRO A 117 7.14 -13.10 -3.10
CA PRO A 117 6.88 -14.48 -3.51
C PRO A 117 7.98 -15.14 -4.36
N LYS A 118 8.84 -14.34 -4.98
CA LYS A 118 9.97 -14.81 -5.81
C LYS A 118 11.34 -14.71 -5.13
N ALA A 119 11.41 -14.10 -3.94
CA ALA A 119 12.66 -13.97 -3.22
C ALA A 119 13.15 -15.34 -2.77
N ASP A 120 14.43 -15.63 -2.98
CA ASP A 120 15.06 -16.84 -2.46
C ASP A 120 15.13 -16.75 -0.92
N PRO A 121 14.46 -17.66 -0.18
CA PRO A 121 14.45 -17.61 1.28
C PRO A 121 15.83 -17.89 1.91
N GLU A 122 16.77 -18.48 1.16
CA GLU A 122 18.12 -18.79 1.61
C GLU A 122 19.15 -17.74 1.16
N ALA A 123 18.74 -16.71 0.42
CA ALA A 123 19.63 -15.66 -0.02
C ALA A 123 20.21 -14.85 1.16
N GLU A 124 21.52 -14.67 1.14
CA GLU A 124 22.22 -13.80 2.08
C GLU A 124 21.89 -12.33 1.80
N PRO A 125 21.78 -11.48 2.85
CA PRO A 125 21.49 -10.07 2.68
C PRO A 125 22.66 -9.31 2.05
N GLU A 126 22.34 -8.37 1.16
CA GLU A 126 23.33 -7.49 0.53
C GLU A 126 23.86 -6.45 1.52
N MET A 127 25.18 -6.27 1.57
CA MET A 127 25.85 -5.35 2.49
C MET A 127 25.96 -3.95 1.87
N LEU A 128 24.99 -3.06 2.15
CA LEU A 128 25.03 -1.68 1.67
C LEU A 128 26.07 -0.83 2.39
N TRP A 129 26.26 -1.05 3.70
CA TRP A 129 27.22 -0.27 4.49
C TRP A 129 27.81 -1.07 5.64
N SER A 130 29.11 -0.90 5.88
CA SER A 130 29.74 -1.31 7.13
C SER A 130 30.64 -0.21 7.67
N ARG A 131 30.33 0.26 8.89
CA ARG A 131 31.22 1.20 9.61
C ARG A 131 32.60 0.61 9.85
N LYS A 132 32.72 -0.71 10.01
CA LYS A 132 34.04 -1.36 10.21
C LYS A 132 34.94 -1.15 9.00
N ILE A 133 34.36 -1.26 7.80
CA ILE A 133 35.05 -1.09 6.51
C ILE A 133 35.27 0.40 6.23
N ALA A 134 34.20 1.19 6.23
CA ALA A 134 34.26 2.62 5.87
C ALA A 134 34.93 3.50 6.93
N ARG A 135 35.13 2.99 8.16
CA ARG A 135 35.67 3.72 9.32
C ARG A 135 34.90 4.99 9.72
N ARG A 136 33.70 5.18 9.16
CA ARG A 136 32.75 6.27 9.46
C ARG A 136 31.30 5.78 9.39
N PHE A 137 30.38 6.63 9.81
CA PHE A 137 28.95 6.43 9.55
C PHE A 137 28.63 6.84 8.10
N PRO A 138 27.59 6.26 7.49
CA PRO A 138 27.13 6.74 6.19
C PRO A 138 26.54 8.14 6.34
N GLU A 139 26.68 8.96 5.31
CA GLU A 139 25.88 10.18 5.22
C GLU A 139 24.46 9.85 4.75
N SER A 140 23.47 10.66 5.12
CA SER A 140 22.07 10.43 4.70
C SER A 140 21.94 10.40 3.17
N LYS A 141 22.64 11.27 2.45
CA LYS A 141 22.61 11.29 0.97
C LYS A 141 23.13 10.00 0.36
N GLU A 142 24.28 9.53 0.84
CA GLU A 142 24.95 8.32 0.38
C GLU A 142 24.10 7.08 0.65
N LEU A 143 23.53 6.99 1.84
CA LEU A 143 22.65 5.87 2.19
C LEU A 143 21.38 5.84 1.33
N LYS A 144 20.78 7.00 1.04
CA LYS A 144 19.62 7.09 0.14
C LYS A 144 19.97 6.67 -1.28
N GLN A 145 21.15 7.03 -1.79
CA GLN A 145 21.61 6.62 -3.11
C GLN A 145 21.79 5.11 -3.19
N LEU A 146 22.52 4.51 -2.23
CA LEU A 146 22.73 3.07 -2.15
C LEU A 146 21.40 2.31 -2.11
N VAL A 147 20.42 2.77 -1.33
CA VAL A 147 19.10 2.12 -1.28
C VAL A 147 18.33 2.33 -2.58
N ARG A 148 18.36 3.53 -3.17
CA ARG A 148 17.67 3.87 -4.43
C ARG A 148 18.08 2.93 -5.56
N ASP A 149 19.38 2.66 -5.68
CA ASP A 149 19.94 1.82 -6.75
C ASP A 149 19.33 0.41 -6.80
N TYR A 150 18.69 -0.05 -5.72
CA TYR A 150 17.90 -1.27 -5.68
C TYR A 150 16.40 -0.96 -5.72
N VAL A 151 15.89 -0.18 -4.77
CA VAL A 151 14.43 -0.11 -4.53
C VAL A 151 13.68 0.71 -5.58
N ASN A 152 14.37 1.63 -6.28
CA ASN A 152 13.83 2.44 -7.35
C ASN A 152 14.96 3.08 -8.19
N PRO A 153 15.63 2.31 -9.08
CA PRO A 153 16.85 2.73 -9.77
C PRO A 153 16.68 3.99 -10.64
N GLU A 154 15.49 4.16 -11.22
CA GLU A 154 15.18 5.26 -12.15
C GLU A 154 14.86 6.58 -11.43
N ARG A 155 14.68 6.54 -10.11
CA ARG A 155 14.31 7.73 -9.34
C ARG A 155 15.48 8.69 -9.16
N GLY A 156 15.25 9.94 -9.55
CA GLY A 156 16.09 11.06 -9.13
C GLY A 156 15.84 11.47 -7.66
N LEU A 157 16.92 11.66 -6.90
CA LEU A 157 16.89 12.10 -5.50
C LEU A 157 17.19 13.60 -5.32
N GLY A 158 17.21 14.37 -6.41
CA GLY A 158 17.37 15.82 -6.39
C GLY A 158 18.72 16.25 -5.83
N HIS A 159 18.73 16.95 -4.69
CA HIS A 159 19.97 17.41 -4.04
C HIS A 159 20.87 16.25 -3.59
N SER A 160 20.32 15.08 -3.30
CA SER A 160 21.12 13.92 -2.89
C SER A 160 21.95 13.34 -4.04
N ASP A 161 21.52 13.52 -5.30
CA ASP A 161 22.28 13.08 -6.49
C ASP A 161 23.39 14.05 -6.92
N LYS A 162 23.42 15.24 -6.32
CA LYS A 162 24.40 16.29 -6.62
C LYS A 162 25.53 16.24 -5.61
N LYS A 163 26.74 16.58 -6.06
CA LYS A 163 27.96 16.57 -5.21
C LYS A 163 27.87 17.61 -4.10
#